data_AF-A0AA39AGS7-F1
#
_entry.id   AF-A0AA39AGS7-F1
#
_cell.length_a   1.000
_cell.length_b   1.000
_cell.length_c   1.000
_cell.angle_alpha   90.00
_cell.angle_beta   90.00
_cell.angle_gamma   90.00
#
_symmetry.space_group_name_H-M   'P 1'
#
loop_
_entity.id
_entity.type
_entity.pdbx_description
1 polymer ?
#
loop_
_entity_poly.entity_id
_entity_poly.type
_entity_poly.pdbx_seq_one_letter_code
_entity_poly.pdbx_strand_id
1 'polypeptide(L)'
;MIMTYRDENGNNMLHLVGKLACPSELNIISGAALQMQRELLWFKEVEKLMQPAYREKKNRQGKTPWALFTEEHRDLMKDGEKWMRETAAQSMLVATLIATVVFSAAFTVPGGHSEQTDTPILLMVFAVSDGLALFTSSTSILMFLSILTSRYAEQDFLHSLPSRLMFGLTTLFVSIITMMVTFTITFFIVYRHGFAWVPILIALFATVPVSLFASLQYPLLADVINSTYGSRFLFEPRKHMFDQ
;
A
#
# COMPACT_ATOMS: atom_id res chain seq x y z
N MET A 1 37.56 6.93 -10.07
CA MET A 1 37.53 8.21 -9.34
C MET A 1 36.31 9.05 -9.76
N ILE A 2 35.11 8.48 -9.73
CA ILE A 2 33.87 9.15 -10.20
C ILE A 2 33.21 9.98 -9.07
N MET A 3 33.39 9.56 -7.80
CA MET A 3 32.77 10.19 -6.62
C MET A 3 33.26 11.63 -6.32
N THR A 4 34.37 12.06 -6.93
CA THR A 4 34.94 13.41 -6.77
C THR A 4 34.68 14.32 -7.97
N TYR A 5 34.00 13.82 -9.01
CA TYR A 5 33.67 14.58 -10.20
C TYR A 5 32.74 15.76 -9.88
N ARG A 6 32.90 16.86 -10.61
CA ARG A 6 32.08 18.06 -10.53
C ARG A 6 31.74 18.52 -11.94
N ASP A 7 30.47 18.86 -12.15
CA ASP A 7 30.07 19.52 -13.39
C ASP A 7 30.52 20.99 -13.42
N GLU A 8 30.28 21.65 -14.55
CA GLU A 8 30.58 23.07 -14.75
C GLU A 8 29.85 23.99 -13.76
N ASN A 9 28.75 23.54 -13.16
CA ASN A 9 27.98 24.28 -12.16
C ASN A 9 28.42 23.97 -10.73
N GLY A 10 29.48 23.18 -10.54
CA GLY A 10 29.98 22.76 -9.25
C GLY A 10 29.09 21.73 -8.54
N ASN A 11 28.13 21.13 -9.25
CA ASN A 11 27.31 20.03 -8.77
C ASN A 11 28.18 18.78 -8.62
N ASN A 12 28.12 18.17 -7.44
CA ASN A 12 28.65 16.82 -7.25
C ASN A 12 27.56 15.79 -7.64
N MET A 13 27.91 14.50 -7.58
CA MET A 13 27.00 13.41 -7.91
C MET A 13 25.64 13.50 -7.20
N LEU A 14 25.62 13.91 -5.92
CA LEU A 14 24.38 14.02 -5.14
C LEU A 14 23.48 15.18 -5.60
N HIS A 15 24.04 16.28 -6.10
CA HIS A 15 23.24 17.33 -6.75
C HIS A 15 22.65 16.86 -8.07
N LEU A 16 23.38 16.06 -8.84
CA LEU A 16 22.90 15.55 -10.12
C LEU A 16 21.73 14.58 -9.92
N VAL A 17 21.84 13.71 -8.91
CA VAL A 17 20.75 12.83 -8.47
C VAL A 17 19.60 13.63 -7.83
N GLY A 18 19.90 14.79 -7.26
CA GLY A 18 18.91 15.71 -6.70
C GLY A 18 18.00 16.39 -7.72
N LYS A 19 18.36 16.37 -9.01
CA LYS A 19 17.56 16.97 -10.07
C LYS A 19 16.48 16.01 -10.54
N LEU A 20 15.25 16.50 -10.65
CA LEU A 20 14.15 15.71 -11.16
C LEU A 20 14.41 15.39 -12.64
N ALA A 21 14.35 14.11 -13.02
CA ALA A 21 14.45 13.70 -14.41
C ALA A 21 13.23 14.21 -15.21
N CYS A 22 13.38 14.41 -16.53
CA CYS A 22 12.29 14.91 -17.36
C CYS A 22 11.03 14.01 -17.25
N PRO A 23 9.82 14.60 -17.15
CA PRO A 23 8.56 13.85 -16.98
C PRO A 23 8.31 12.77 -18.04
N SER A 24 8.90 12.93 -19.24
CA SER A 24 8.75 12.01 -20.37
C SER A 24 9.35 10.61 -20.15
N GLU A 25 10.28 10.43 -19.21
CA GLU A 25 10.85 9.12 -18.87
C GLU A 25 10.23 8.48 -17.62
N LEU A 26 9.32 9.19 -16.94
CA LEU A 26 8.81 8.84 -15.61
C LEU A 26 7.36 8.34 -15.58
N ASN A 27 6.72 8.18 -16.75
CA ASN A 27 5.35 7.65 -16.92
C ASN A 27 5.25 6.14 -16.64
N ILE A 28 5.83 5.66 -15.54
CA ILE A 28 5.78 4.28 -15.10
C ILE A 28 4.81 4.22 -13.91
N ILE A 29 3.51 4.20 -14.23
CA ILE A 29 2.40 3.42 -13.62
C ILE A 29 2.11 3.58 -12.11
N SER A 30 3.06 3.95 -11.27
CA SER A 30 2.96 4.04 -9.82
C SER A 30 2.74 5.51 -9.45
N GLY A 31 1.57 5.87 -8.90
CA GLY A 31 1.15 7.27 -8.67
C GLY A 31 2.19 8.18 -7.98
N ALA A 32 2.01 9.50 -8.07
CA ALA A 32 3.01 10.52 -7.69
C ALA A 32 3.71 10.29 -6.32
N ALA A 33 3.02 9.71 -5.33
CA ALA A 33 3.60 9.37 -4.03
C ALA A 33 4.67 8.27 -4.12
N LEU A 34 4.45 7.25 -4.95
CA LEU A 34 5.40 6.14 -5.17
C LEU A 34 6.60 6.59 -6.00
N GLN A 35 6.36 7.49 -6.97
CA GLN A 35 7.45 8.16 -7.67
C GLN A 35 8.30 8.98 -6.68
N MET A 36 7.67 9.80 -5.83
CA MET A 36 8.39 10.57 -4.81
C MET A 36 9.18 9.68 -3.85
N GLN A 37 8.59 8.57 -3.38
CA GLN A 37 9.29 7.59 -2.55
C GLN A 37 10.54 7.05 -3.25
N ARG A 38 10.44 6.70 -4.54
CA ARG A 38 11.55 6.13 -5.31
C ARG A 38 12.69 7.12 -5.50
N GLU A 39 12.39 8.36 -5.90
CA GLU A 39 13.40 9.42 -6.05
C GLU A 39 14.12 9.69 -4.72
N LEU A 40 13.38 9.70 -3.62
CA LEU A 40 13.92 9.92 -2.28
C LEU A 40 14.79 8.74 -1.80
N LEU A 41 14.40 7.50 -2.10
CA LEU A 41 15.21 6.30 -1.82
C LEU A 41 16.52 6.33 -2.61
N TRP A 42 16.44 6.60 -3.92
CA TRP A 42 17.63 6.69 -4.78
C TRP A 42 18.58 7.79 -4.30
N PHE A 43 18.06 8.96 -3.93
CA PHE A 43 18.86 10.04 -3.34
C PHE A 43 19.57 9.57 -2.05
N LYS A 44 18.87 8.90 -1.14
CA LYS A 44 19.44 8.39 0.11
C LYS A 44 20.51 7.32 -0.11
N GLU A 45 20.36 6.45 -1.11
CA GLU A 45 21.36 5.44 -1.41
C GLU A 45 22.65 6.05 -1.98
N VAL A 46 22.53 7.03 -2.89
CA VAL A 46 23.71 7.75 -3.40
C VAL A 46 24.36 8.60 -2.29
N GLU A 47 23.56 9.19 -1.39
CA GLU A 47 24.05 9.93 -0.23
C GLU A 47 24.95 9.06 0.67
N LYS A 48 24.57 7.79 0.91
CA LYS A 48 25.36 6.85 1.72
C LYS A 48 26.74 6.59 1.14
N LEU A 49 26.85 6.51 -0.18
CA LEU A 49 28.12 6.28 -0.87
C LEU A 49 29.05 7.50 -0.78
N MET A 50 28.50 8.71 -0.69
CA MET A 50 29.27 9.95 -0.65
C MET A 50 29.97 10.18 0.70
N GLN A 51 31.21 10.69 0.67
CA GLN A 51 31.90 11.14 1.88
C GLN A 51 31.14 12.32 2.52
N PRO A 52 31.14 12.45 3.86
CA PRO A 52 30.39 13.49 4.57
C PRO A 52 30.66 14.91 4.07
N ALA A 53 31.92 15.21 3.73
CA ALA A 53 32.33 16.53 3.22
C ALA A 53 31.64 16.93 1.90
N TYR A 54 31.17 15.98 1.10
CA TYR A 54 30.45 16.26 -0.15
C TYR A 54 28.92 16.32 0.03
N ARG A 55 28.36 15.76 1.12
CA ARG A 55 26.92 15.79 1.40
C ARG A 55 26.42 17.21 1.69
N GLU A 56 27.24 18.01 2.34
CA GLU A 56 26.93 19.41 2.70
C GLU A 56 27.56 20.43 1.74
N LYS A 57 28.29 19.97 0.73
CA LYS A 57 29.06 20.87 -0.14
C LYS A 57 28.11 21.64 -1.03
N LYS A 58 28.19 22.96 -1.02
CA LYS A 58 27.34 23.81 -1.87
C LYS A 58 27.80 23.81 -3.33
N ASN A 59 26.86 23.85 -4.26
CA ASN A 59 27.13 24.14 -5.67
C ASN A 59 27.38 25.65 -5.90
N ARG A 60 27.59 26.07 -7.16
CA ARG A 60 27.81 27.49 -7.50
C ARG A 60 26.60 28.39 -7.20
N GLN A 61 25.40 27.82 -7.06
CA GLN A 61 24.20 28.54 -6.67
C GLN A 61 24.04 28.63 -5.14
N GLY A 62 25.00 28.11 -4.36
CA GLY A 62 24.96 28.14 -2.90
C GLY A 62 24.03 27.11 -2.27
N LYS A 63 23.45 26.19 -3.04
CA LYS A 63 22.54 25.15 -2.57
C LYS A 63 23.31 23.89 -2.17
N THR A 64 22.86 23.23 -1.10
CA THR A 64 23.32 21.86 -0.79
C THR A 64 22.57 20.85 -1.66
N PRO A 65 23.06 19.62 -1.82
CA PRO A 65 22.36 18.57 -2.54
C PRO A 65 20.93 18.35 -2.05
N TRP A 66 20.72 18.35 -0.73
CA TRP A 66 19.38 18.19 -0.13
C TRP A 66 18.47 19.38 -0.43
N ALA A 67 18.97 20.61 -0.28
CA ALA A 67 18.19 21.80 -0.59
C ALA A 67 17.76 21.85 -2.06
N LEU A 68 18.64 21.42 -2.98
CA LEU A 68 18.31 21.29 -4.40
C LEU A 68 17.24 20.21 -4.61
N PHE A 69 17.37 19.03 -4.00
CA PHE A 69 16.38 17.95 -4.11
C PHE A 69 14.99 18.40 -3.66
N THR A 70 14.87 19.01 -2.48
CA THR A 70 13.61 19.55 -1.94
C THR A 70 12.96 20.56 -2.90
N GLU A 71 13.75 21.42 -3.53
CA GLU A 71 13.24 22.43 -4.44
C GLU A 71 12.73 21.83 -5.76
N GLU A 72 13.52 20.93 -6.36
CA GLU A 72 13.19 20.26 -7.63
C GLU A 72 12.00 19.31 -7.51
N HIS A 73 11.80 18.70 -6.34
CA HIS A 73 10.74 17.70 -6.10
C HIS A 73 9.51 18.28 -5.37
N ARG A 74 9.45 19.61 -5.18
CA ARG A 74 8.39 20.26 -4.39
C ARG A 74 6.99 19.99 -4.94
N ASP A 75 6.81 20.07 -6.25
CA ASP A 75 5.48 19.85 -6.86
C ASP A 75 5.12 18.36 -6.89
N LEU A 76 6.08 17.48 -7.17
CA LEU A 76 5.89 16.03 -7.05
C LEU A 76 5.48 15.60 -5.65
N MET A 77 6.05 16.23 -4.60
CA MET A 77 5.68 15.97 -3.21
C MET A 77 4.24 16.38 -2.91
N LYS A 78 3.77 17.52 -3.43
CA LYS A 78 2.36 17.95 -3.28
C LYS A 78 1.41 17.00 -3.99
N ASP A 79 1.76 16.60 -5.21
CA ASP A 79 0.96 15.66 -5.99
C ASP A 79 0.94 14.27 -5.32
N GLY A 80 2.06 13.86 -4.74
CA GLY A 80 2.16 12.63 -3.94
C GLY A 80 1.33 12.68 -2.66
N GLU A 81 1.37 13.78 -1.90
CA GLU A 81 0.50 13.98 -0.74
C GLU A 81 -0.98 13.88 -1.15
N LYS A 82 -1.37 14.61 -2.20
CA LYS A 82 -2.75 14.61 -2.69
C LYS A 82 -3.20 13.22 -3.11
N TRP A 83 -2.41 12.54 -3.94
CA TRP A 83 -2.71 11.18 -4.41
C TRP A 83 -2.90 10.21 -3.24
N MET A 84 -2.04 10.31 -2.22
CA MET A 84 -2.08 9.41 -1.07
C MET A 84 -3.29 9.69 -0.17
N ARG A 85 -3.63 10.96 0.07
CA ARG A 85 -4.85 11.35 0.79
C ARG A 85 -6.10 10.87 0.07
N GLU A 86 -6.19 11.10 -1.24
CA GLU A 86 -7.34 10.68 -2.04
C GLU A 86 -7.51 9.16 -2.03
N THR A 87 -6.42 8.41 -2.25
CA THR A 87 -6.41 6.94 -2.23
C THR A 87 -6.80 6.40 -0.86
N ALA A 88 -6.27 6.96 0.22
CA ALA A 88 -6.61 6.56 1.59
C ALA A 88 -8.08 6.86 1.92
N ALA A 89 -8.59 8.02 1.52
CA ALA A 89 -10.00 8.38 1.74
C ALA A 89 -10.95 7.44 0.98
N GLN A 90 -10.69 7.17 -0.31
CA GLN A 90 -11.50 6.26 -1.10
C GLN A 90 -11.48 4.84 -0.52
N SER A 91 -10.31 4.35 -0.13
CA SER A 91 -10.16 3.00 0.44
C SER A 91 -10.83 2.90 1.82
N MET A 92 -10.76 3.96 2.64
CA MET A 92 -11.46 4.04 3.92
C MET A 92 -12.98 4.01 3.76
N LEU A 93 -13.53 4.64 2.71
CA LEU A 93 -14.96 4.56 2.42
C LEU A 93 -15.37 3.12 2.11
N VAL A 94 -14.60 2.41 1.28
CA VAL A 94 -14.84 0.99 0.99
C VAL A 94 -14.76 0.14 2.26
N ALA A 95 -13.73 0.32 3.08
CA ALA A 95 -13.59 -0.39 4.36
C ALA A 95 -14.81 -0.12 5.28
N THR A 96 -15.18 1.14 5.46
CA THR A 96 -16.35 1.53 6.27
C THR A 96 -17.65 0.88 5.79
N LEU A 97 -17.86 0.81 4.47
CA LEU A 97 -19.01 0.12 3.88
C LEU A 97 -19.00 -1.37 4.22
N ILE A 98 -17.84 -2.04 4.06
CA ILE A 98 -17.70 -3.45 4.43
C ILE A 98 -18.04 -3.63 5.91
N ALA A 99 -17.41 -2.87 6.81
CA ALA A 99 -17.63 -2.97 8.25
C ALA A 99 -19.11 -2.79 8.62
N THR A 100 -19.80 -1.87 7.97
CA THR A 100 -21.24 -1.63 8.19
C THR A 100 -22.07 -2.84 7.74
N VAL A 101 -21.78 -3.40 6.57
CA VAL A 101 -22.51 -4.54 6.00
C VAL A 101 -22.32 -5.79 6.85
N VAL A 102 -21.07 -6.14 7.21
CA VAL A 102 -20.80 -7.33 8.03
C VAL A 102 -21.31 -7.17 9.46
N PHE A 103 -21.21 -5.96 10.05
CA PHE A 103 -21.81 -5.68 11.36
C PHE A 103 -23.32 -5.89 11.36
N SER A 104 -24.02 -5.41 10.31
CA SER A 104 -25.46 -5.65 10.17
C SER A 104 -25.76 -7.14 9.98
N ALA A 105 -24.96 -7.85 9.17
CA ALA A 105 -25.15 -9.26 8.88
C ALA A 105 -25.10 -10.12 10.16
N ALA A 106 -24.22 -9.80 11.10
CA ALA A 106 -24.12 -10.48 12.39
C ALA A 106 -25.45 -10.57 13.17
N PHE A 107 -26.34 -9.59 13.00
CA PHE A 107 -27.63 -9.54 13.71
C PHE A 107 -28.84 -9.88 12.83
N THR A 108 -28.71 -9.83 11.50
CA THR A 108 -29.83 -10.07 10.58
C THR A 108 -29.87 -11.49 10.02
N VAL A 109 -28.76 -12.24 10.09
CA VAL A 109 -28.74 -13.62 9.56
C VAL A 109 -29.61 -14.53 10.43
N PRO A 110 -30.54 -15.31 9.84
CA PRO A 110 -31.43 -16.18 10.60
C PRO A 110 -30.62 -17.30 11.30
N GLY A 111 -30.32 -17.07 12.58
CA GLY A 111 -29.72 -18.05 13.50
C GLY A 111 -30.78 -18.56 14.47
N GLY A 112 -31.60 -19.50 14.01
CA GLY A 112 -32.69 -20.06 14.83
C GLY A 112 -32.16 -20.89 16.01
N HIS A 113 -32.61 -20.57 17.22
CA HIS A 113 -32.37 -21.35 18.45
C HIS A 113 -33.32 -22.55 18.54
N SER A 114 -33.40 -23.35 17.47
CA SER A 114 -34.19 -24.58 17.47
C SER A 114 -33.27 -25.75 17.76
N GLU A 115 -33.62 -26.57 18.76
CA GLU A 115 -32.90 -27.77 19.23
C GLU A 115 -32.72 -28.89 18.17
N GLN A 116 -32.99 -28.59 16.89
CA GLN A 116 -32.75 -29.42 15.71
C GLN A 116 -31.82 -28.72 14.71
N THR A 117 -30.75 -28.08 15.18
CA THR A 117 -29.81 -27.40 14.27
C THR A 117 -28.81 -28.42 13.73
N ASP A 118 -29.15 -29.07 12.61
CA ASP A 118 -28.25 -29.98 11.88
C ASP A 118 -27.09 -29.27 11.13
N THR A 119 -26.83 -27.98 11.37
CA THR A 119 -25.72 -27.21 10.73
C THR A 119 -25.04 -26.21 11.67
N PRO A 120 -24.54 -26.63 12.86
CA PRO A 120 -23.77 -25.75 13.74
C PRO A 120 -22.48 -25.25 13.07
N ILE A 121 -21.94 -26.05 12.14
CA ILE A 121 -20.70 -25.77 11.42
C ILE A 121 -20.85 -24.51 10.55
N LEU A 122 -21.92 -24.38 9.75
CA LEU A 122 -22.10 -23.22 8.86
C LEU A 122 -22.25 -21.91 9.64
N LEU A 123 -22.99 -21.94 10.75
CA LEU A 123 -23.16 -20.77 11.63
C LEU A 123 -21.84 -20.38 12.32
N MET A 124 -21.03 -21.36 12.72
CA MET A 124 -19.71 -21.11 13.30
C MET A 124 -18.74 -20.50 12.27
N VAL A 125 -18.71 -21.04 11.04
CA VAL A 125 -17.86 -20.50 9.96
C VAL A 125 -18.34 -19.10 9.55
N PHE A 126 -19.66 -18.87 9.52
CA PHE A 126 -20.23 -17.53 9.31
C PHE A 126 -19.74 -16.55 10.39
N ALA A 127 -19.92 -16.88 11.67
CA ALA A 127 -19.55 -15.98 12.76
C ALA A 127 -18.05 -15.66 12.79
N VAL A 128 -17.19 -16.65 12.54
CA VAL A 128 -15.73 -16.45 12.48
C VAL A 128 -15.34 -15.57 11.28
N SER A 129 -15.94 -15.83 10.11
CA SER A 129 -15.62 -15.09 8.88
C SER A 129 -16.14 -13.65 8.94
N ASP A 130 -17.33 -13.44 9.47
CA ASP A 130 -17.94 -12.12 9.70
C ASP A 130 -17.13 -11.28 10.69
N GLY A 131 -16.75 -11.88 11.83
CA GLY A 131 -15.85 -11.25 12.79
C GLY A 131 -14.49 -10.90 12.19
N LEU A 132 -13.91 -11.79 11.39
CA LEU A 132 -12.63 -11.53 10.72
C LEU A 132 -12.75 -10.37 9.71
N ALA A 133 -13.85 -10.31 8.95
CA ALA A 133 -14.14 -9.21 8.03
C ALA A 133 -14.24 -7.86 8.77
N LEU A 134 -14.92 -7.85 9.93
CA LEU A 134 -15.06 -6.67 10.78
C LEU A 134 -13.73 -6.17 11.35
N PHE A 135 -12.93 -7.06 11.95
CA PHE A 135 -11.66 -6.68 12.55
C PHE A 135 -10.66 -6.20 11.50
N THR A 136 -10.57 -6.90 10.36
CA THR A 136 -9.66 -6.51 9.27
C THR A 136 -10.10 -5.22 8.59
N SER A 137 -11.40 -4.99 8.39
CA SER A 137 -11.92 -3.71 7.90
C SER A 137 -11.62 -2.56 8.87
N SER A 138 -11.91 -2.75 10.16
CA SER A 138 -11.66 -1.73 11.19
C SER A 138 -10.17 -1.37 11.28
N THR A 139 -9.29 -2.37 11.16
CA THR A 139 -7.84 -2.16 11.09
C THR A 139 -7.45 -1.34 9.86
N SER A 140 -8.04 -1.64 8.70
CA SER A 140 -7.82 -0.89 7.47
C SER A 140 -8.25 0.58 7.60
N ILE A 141 -9.42 0.85 8.21
CA ILE A 141 -9.90 2.20 8.51
C ILE A 141 -8.89 2.98 9.34
N LEU A 142 -8.37 2.40 10.44
CA LEU A 142 -7.39 3.06 11.30
C LEU A 142 -6.09 3.40 10.55
N MET A 143 -5.68 2.54 9.62
CA MET A 143 -4.46 2.73 8.83
C MET A 143 -4.63 3.84 7.80
N PHE A 144 -5.76 3.87 7.09
CA PHE A 144 -6.07 4.98 6.20
C PHE A 144 -6.29 6.29 6.96
N LEU A 145 -6.87 6.24 8.16
CA LEU A 145 -7.03 7.41 9.00
C LEU A 145 -5.67 7.97 9.42
N SER A 146 -4.74 7.09 9.80
CA SER A 146 -3.37 7.46 10.12
C SER A 146 -2.65 8.17 8.98
N ILE A 147 -2.97 7.82 7.72
CA ILE A 147 -2.47 8.50 6.52
C ILE A 147 -3.10 9.88 6.38
N LEU A 148 -4.43 10.01 6.54
CA LEU A 148 -5.14 11.28 6.43
C LEU A 148 -4.73 12.29 7.52
N THR A 149 -4.40 11.81 8.72
CA THR A 149 -3.97 12.63 9.86
C THR A 149 -2.46 12.89 9.91
N SER A 150 -1.67 12.31 8.99
CA SER A 150 -0.22 12.50 8.97
C SER A 150 0.18 13.92 8.59
N ARG A 151 1.38 14.36 9.02
CA ARG A 151 1.93 15.69 8.71
C ARG A 151 2.70 15.76 7.38
N TYR A 152 2.80 14.65 6.64
CA TYR A 152 3.43 14.55 5.30
C TYR A 152 4.81 15.24 5.20
N ALA A 153 5.72 14.97 6.14
CA ALA A 153 7.10 15.42 5.99
C ALA A 153 7.81 14.62 4.86
N GLU A 154 8.82 15.20 4.20
CA GLU A 154 9.58 14.51 3.13
C GLU A 154 10.07 13.12 3.56
N GLN A 155 10.59 13.00 4.79
CA GLN A 155 11.09 11.72 5.32
C GLN A 155 9.99 10.68 5.57
N ASP A 156 8.74 11.11 5.76
CA ASP A 156 7.62 10.19 5.96
C ASP A 156 7.27 9.43 4.67
N PHE A 157 7.57 10.01 3.50
CA PHE A 157 7.40 9.33 2.21
C PHE A 157 8.35 8.15 2.00
N LEU A 158 9.44 8.04 2.77
CA LEU A 158 10.39 6.93 2.62
C LEU A 158 9.81 5.59 3.07
N HIS A 159 9.15 5.58 4.23
CA HIS A 159 8.80 4.32 4.89
C HIS A 159 7.47 4.39 5.64
N SER A 160 7.21 5.45 6.40
CA SER A 160 6.02 5.49 7.28
C SER A 160 4.72 5.53 6.48
N LEU A 161 4.65 6.39 5.46
CA LEU A 161 3.48 6.57 4.62
C LEU A 161 3.21 5.36 3.70
N PRO A 162 4.14 4.92 2.82
CA PRO A 162 3.95 3.75 1.98
C PRO A 162 3.65 2.46 2.77
N SER A 163 4.31 2.24 3.90
CA SER A 163 4.06 1.05 4.74
C SER A 163 2.65 1.05 5.34
N ARG A 164 2.14 2.21 5.78
CA ARG A 164 0.76 2.32 6.27
C ARG A 164 -0.25 2.07 5.15
N LEU A 165 0.01 2.59 3.94
CA LEU A 165 -0.85 2.36 2.78
C LEU A 165 -0.91 0.88 2.42
N MET A 166 0.24 0.21 2.41
CA MET A 166 0.34 -1.24 2.19
C MET A 166 -0.45 -2.03 3.21
N PHE A 167 -0.22 -1.77 4.50
CA PHE A 167 -0.91 -2.50 5.55
C PHE A 167 -2.42 -2.23 5.55
N GLY A 168 -2.85 -1.01 5.21
CA GLY A 168 -4.26 -0.67 5.00
C GLY A 168 -4.88 -1.44 3.83
N LEU A 169 -4.21 -1.51 2.68
CA LEU A 169 -4.69 -2.23 1.50
C LEU A 169 -4.71 -3.75 1.67
N THR A 170 -3.72 -4.33 2.36
CA THR A 170 -3.69 -5.79 2.62
C THR A 170 -4.80 -6.20 3.58
N THR A 171 -5.03 -5.44 4.66
CA THR A 171 -6.13 -5.70 5.58
C THR A 171 -7.50 -5.49 4.92
N LEU A 172 -7.63 -4.49 4.03
CA LEU A 172 -8.83 -4.31 3.20
C LEU A 172 -9.09 -5.53 2.29
N PHE A 173 -8.04 -6.07 1.66
CA PHE A 173 -8.18 -7.23 0.79
C PHE A 173 -8.67 -8.47 1.54
N VAL A 174 -8.10 -8.73 2.74
CA VAL A 174 -8.56 -9.81 3.61
C VAL A 174 -10.02 -9.60 4.01
N SER A 175 -10.42 -8.35 4.28
CA SER A 175 -11.81 -8.01 4.60
C SER A 175 -12.77 -8.31 3.43
N ILE A 176 -12.38 -8.01 2.19
CA ILE A 176 -13.19 -8.32 1.00
C ILE A 176 -13.34 -9.83 0.82
N ILE A 177 -12.26 -10.61 0.97
CA ILE A 177 -12.32 -12.09 0.86
C ILE A 177 -13.27 -12.65 1.91
N THR A 178 -13.09 -12.25 3.17
CA THR A 178 -13.88 -12.76 4.28
C THR A 178 -15.35 -12.33 4.19
N MET A 179 -15.63 -11.09 3.76
CA MET A 179 -17.00 -10.64 3.46
C MET A 179 -17.65 -11.48 2.35
N MET A 180 -16.94 -11.82 1.28
CA MET A 180 -17.48 -12.67 0.19
C MET A 180 -17.76 -14.11 0.68
N VAL A 181 -16.90 -14.65 1.55
CA VAL A 181 -17.14 -15.94 2.22
C VAL A 181 -18.39 -15.88 3.09
N THR A 182 -18.49 -14.87 3.96
CA THR A 182 -19.65 -14.63 4.83
C THR A 182 -20.94 -14.54 4.01
N PHE A 183 -20.94 -13.72 2.95
CA PHE A 183 -22.06 -13.56 2.04
C PHE A 183 -22.48 -14.90 1.43
N THR A 184 -21.52 -15.68 0.93
CA THR A 184 -21.78 -17.01 0.35
C THR A 184 -22.42 -17.94 1.38
N ILE A 185 -21.89 -18.01 2.60
CA ILE A 185 -22.44 -18.84 3.68
C ILE A 185 -23.85 -18.40 4.05
N THR A 186 -24.13 -17.10 4.10
CA THR A 186 -25.49 -16.59 4.35
C THR A 186 -26.49 -17.13 3.32
N PHE A 187 -26.13 -17.19 2.03
CA PHE A 187 -27.00 -17.79 1.01
C PHE A 187 -27.20 -19.29 1.21
N PHE A 188 -26.16 -20.03 1.62
CA PHE A 188 -26.31 -21.45 1.97
C PHE A 188 -27.22 -21.67 3.18
N ILE A 189 -27.20 -20.76 4.17
CA ILE A 189 -28.09 -20.80 5.33
C ILE A 189 -29.53 -20.50 4.91
N VAL A 190 -29.76 -19.44 4.13
CA VAL A 190 -31.10 -18.99 3.73
C VAL A 190 -31.78 -19.97 2.77
N TYR A 191 -31.06 -20.51 1.78
CA TYR A 191 -31.60 -21.40 0.76
C TYR A 191 -31.44 -22.89 1.10
N ARG A 192 -31.23 -23.23 2.38
CA ARG A 192 -30.92 -24.58 2.86
C ARG A 192 -31.92 -25.66 2.43
N HIS A 193 -33.22 -25.35 2.44
CA HIS A 193 -34.30 -26.25 2.02
C HIS A 193 -34.90 -25.89 0.65
N GLY A 194 -34.24 -24.99 -0.09
CA GLY A 194 -34.69 -24.48 -1.38
C GLY A 194 -33.77 -24.89 -2.54
N PHE A 195 -33.75 -24.05 -3.58
CA PHE A 195 -32.96 -24.28 -4.79
C PHE A 195 -31.46 -24.16 -4.55
N ALA A 196 -30.79 -25.29 -4.27
CA ALA A 196 -29.33 -25.36 -4.05
C ALA A 196 -28.47 -24.80 -5.20
N TRP A 197 -29.03 -24.62 -6.40
CA TRP A 197 -28.33 -23.99 -7.51
C TRP A 197 -28.07 -22.48 -7.29
N VAL A 198 -28.93 -21.79 -6.53
CA VAL A 198 -28.78 -20.36 -6.22
C VAL A 198 -27.50 -20.05 -5.44
N PRO A 199 -27.20 -20.67 -4.28
CA PRO A 199 -25.96 -20.41 -3.55
C PRO A 199 -24.71 -20.85 -4.33
N ILE A 200 -24.79 -21.91 -5.14
CA ILE A 200 -23.66 -22.33 -6.01
C ILE A 200 -23.36 -21.25 -7.06
N LEU A 201 -24.38 -20.69 -7.69
CA LEU A 201 -24.23 -19.61 -8.66
C LEU A 201 -23.63 -18.36 -8.00
N ILE A 202 -24.10 -18.01 -6.81
CA ILE A 202 -23.60 -16.85 -6.06
C ILE A 202 -22.14 -17.06 -5.64
N ALA A 203 -21.77 -18.26 -5.18
CA ALA A 203 -20.39 -18.59 -4.86
C ALA A 203 -19.46 -18.41 -6.08
N LEU A 204 -19.92 -18.79 -7.28
CA LEU A 204 -19.17 -18.56 -8.52
C LEU A 204 -18.99 -17.06 -8.78
N PHE A 205 -20.06 -16.26 -8.67
CA PHE A 205 -19.97 -14.81 -8.88
C PHE A 205 -19.15 -14.08 -7.81
N ALA A 206 -19.13 -14.56 -6.56
CA ALA A 206 -18.35 -13.98 -5.47
C ALA A 206 -16.83 -14.01 -5.73
N THR A 207 -16.36 -14.89 -6.63
CA THR A 207 -14.95 -14.90 -7.05
C THR A 207 -14.58 -13.68 -7.89
N VAL A 208 -15.53 -13.09 -8.62
CA VAL A 208 -15.26 -11.99 -9.58
C VAL A 208 -14.73 -10.74 -8.86
N PRO A 209 -15.36 -10.20 -7.80
CA PRO A 209 -14.81 -9.05 -7.08
C PRO A 209 -13.44 -9.33 -6.45
N VAL A 210 -13.23 -10.55 -5.91
CA VAL A 210 -11.95 -10.93 -5.29
C VAL A 210 -10.83 -10.96 -6.32
N SER A 211 -11.05 -11.60 -7.47
CA SER A 211 -10.08 -11.66 -8.56
C SER A 211 -9.80 -10.27 -9.15
N LEU A 212 -10.84 -9.46 -9.38
CA LEU A 212 -10.67 -8.10 -9.88
C LEU A 212 -9.85 -7.24 -8.92
N PHE A 213 -10.16 -7.27 -7.62
CA PHE A 213 -9.41 -6.52 -6.63
C PHE A 213 -7.96 -7.00 -6.54
N ALA A 214 -7.73 -8.32 -6.55
CA ALA A 214 -6.39 -8.89 -6.57
C ALA A 214 -5.60 -8.41 -7.80
N SER A 215 -6.17 -8.48 -9.01
CA SER A 215 -5.51 -8.04 -10.24
C SER A 215 -5.22 -6.54 -10.26
N LEU A 216 -6.13 -5.71 -9.75
CA LEU A 216 -5.96 -4.25 -9.73
C LEU A 216 -4.94 -3.79 -8.66
N GLN A 217 -4.92 -4.42 -7.49
CA GLN A 217 -4.02 -4.03 -6.40
C GLN A 217 -2.64 -4.69 -6.49
N TYR A 218 -2.52 -5.85 -7.15
CA TYR A 218 -1.25 -6.54 -7.32
C TYR A 218 -0.12 -5.65 -7.86
N PRO A 219 -0.28 -4.86 -8.96
CA PRO A 219 0.79 -4.00 -9.46
C PRO A 219 1.18 -2.93 -8.43
N LEU A 220 0.22 -2.31 -7.76
CA LEU A 220 0.47 -1.28 -6.75
C LEU A 220 1.20 -1.85 -5.53
N LEU A 221 0.75 -3.01 -5.03
CA LEU A 221 1.41 -3.70 -3.92
C LEU A 221 2.82 -4.17 -4.32
N ALA A 222 2.99 -4.71 -5.52
CA ALA A 222 4.28 -5.14 -6.04
C ALA A 222 5.26 -3.97 -6.19
N ASP A 223 4.81 -2.83 -6.72
CA ASP A 223 5.61 -1.62 -6.86
C ASP A 223 6.06 -1.08 -5.51
N VAL A 224 5.16 -1.05 -4.51
CA VAL A 224 5.53 -0.58 -3.16
C VAL A 224 6.48 -1.56 -2.47
N ILE A 225 6.27 -2.88 -2.61
CA ILE A 225 7.17 -3.89 -2.05
C ILE A 225 8.54 -3.77 -2.72
N ASN A 226 8.60 -3.65 -4.04
CA ASN A 226 9.86 -3.53 -4.77
C ASN A 226 10.57 -2.20 -4.45
N SER A 227 9.83 -1.10 -4.32
CA SER A 227 10.37 0.20 -3.91
C SER A 227 10.92 0.14 -2.48
N THR A 228 10.16 -0.42 -1.53
CA THR A 228 10.50 -0.41 -0.10
C THR A 228 11.56 -1.46 0.26
N TYR A 229 11.50 -2.65 -0.34
CA TYR A 229 12.40 -3.78 -0.02
C TYR A 229 13.45 -4.03 -1.12
N GLY A 230 13.10 -3.89 -2.40
CA GLY A 230 14.01 -4.14 -3.52
C GLY A 230 15.14 -3.13 -3.63
N SER A 231 14.89 -1.86 -3.31
CA SER A 231 15.96 -0.83 -3.21
C SER A 231 16.99 -1.18 -2.14
N ARG A 232 16.57 -1.82 -1.03
CA ARG A 232 17.47 -2.26 0.04
C ARG A 232 18.44 -3.37 -0.43
N PHE A 233 18.00 -4.23 -1.34
CA PHE A 233 18.81 -5.32 -1.92
C PHE A 233 19.66 -4.89 -3.12
N LEU A 234 19.26 -3.87 -3.89
CA LEU A 234 20.02 -3.39 -5.05
C LEU A 234 21.37 -2.75 -4.68
N PHE A 235 21.53 -2.28 -3.44
CA PHE A 235 22.77 -1.64 -2.98
C PHE A 235 23.46 -2.35 -1.82
N GLU A 236 22.97 -3.52 -1.39
CA GLU A 236 23.72 -4.34 -0.46
C GLU A 236 24.87 -5.00 -1.24
N PRO A 237 26.15 -4.74 -0.90
CA PRO A 237 27.25 -5.39 -1.58
C PRO A 237 27.07 -6.89 -1.34
N ARG A 238 26.98 -7.71 -2.40
CA ARG A 238 27.28 -9.14 -2.28
C ARG A 238 28.65 -9.22 -1.62
N LYS A 239 28.69 -9.53 -0.32
CA LYS A 239 29.91 -10.02 0.32
C LYS A 239 30.22 -11.32 -0.40
N HIS A 240 31.15 -11.25 -1.35
CA HIS A 240 31.78 -12.45 -1.88
C HIS A 240 32.45 -13.14 -0.70
N MET A 241 31.81 -14.21 -0.22
CA MET A 241 32.47 -15.23 0.58
C MET A 241 33.45 -15.96 -0.34
N PHE A 242 34.64 -15.40 -0.48
CA PHE A 242 35.84 -16.13 -0.87
C PHE A 242 36.94 -15.68 0.07
N ASP A 243 36.95 -16.26 1.27
CA ASP A 243 38.17 -16.41 2.04
C ASP A 243 38.53 -17.90 1.99
N GLN A 244 39.76 -18.14 1.53
CA GLN A 244 40.46 -19.43 1.42
C GLN A 244 40.63 -20.11 2.78
#